data_AF-A0A7V1WBB7-F1
#
_entry.id   AF-A0A7V1WBB7-F1
#
_cell.length_a   1.000
_cell.length_b   1.000
_cell.length_c   1.000
_cell.angle_alpha   90.00
_cell.angle_beta   90.00
_cell.angle_gamma   90.00
#
_symmetry.space_group_name_H-M   'P 1'
#
loop_
_entity.id
_entity.type
_entity.pdbx_description
1 polymer ?
#
loop_
_entity_poly.entity_id
_entity_poly.type
_entity_poly.pdbx_seq_one_letter_code
_entity_poly.pdbx_strand_id
1 'polypeptide(L)'
;MSTFGGIEIARRALNAHQTALDVAGHNIANVNTPGYTRQRAHLVATPPDGIADGIYPAVSLRLGTGVDIAAITRVRDLYLDERLVEARGALGESSQLRDILDRAQRVYGEPGSGGISSLLNGFFNSFQELSKNPESGSNRYLVRSQGAALARRFNEVAGALDQLGGELEFRIAGVIQEANTLAREVARLNEVIARSKVTGGQPNDLEDQRDELVRQLGELAGASSSVELDASGRPTGHLQVRVNGFTLVQGSQAFALPAKHQMAGESPALRDGADIFTLRGGRLAGLVRAAGVVQGYRVDLDESAAALISRVNTQHQAGYGLDGVTGRSFFDGAGAGDMRIHADVAASPDAIAAASAPPPGKRVAPGNGDNARAIAGLATARVIGSFTIGEFYAARVARVGEDARSQAEQAGTAERLLQQVDNLRASVSGVSLDEELTHMLETQRAYQAAARVLTAMDALLDHLINDVGR
;
A
#
# COMPACT_ATOMS: atom_id res chain seq x y z
N MET A 1 -52.68 -32.18 28.17
CA MET A 1 -52.02 -30.88 27.90
C MET A 1 -52.47 -29.93 28.99
N SER A 2 -51.56 -29.48 29.83
CA SER A 2 -51.87 -28.40 30.77
C SER A 2 -52.27 -27.16 29.94
N THR A 3 -53.30 -26.41 30.34
CA THR A 3 -53.70 -25.12 29.73
C THR A 3 -52.51 -24.15 29.60
N PHE A 4 -51.51 -24.32 30.46
CA PHE A 4 -50.26 -23.56 30.46
C PHE A 4 -49.30 -23.87 29.30
N GLY A 5 -49.44 -25.01 28.60
CA GLY A 5 -48.57 -25.37 27.47
C GLY A 5 -48.75 -24.46 26.25
N GLY A 6 -49.99 -24.04 25.96
CA GLY A 6 -50.26 -23.07 24.88
C GLY A 6 -49.71 -21.69 25.17
N ILE A 7 -49.77 -21.26 26.44
CA ILE A 7 -49.20 -19.99 26.91
C ILE A 7 -47.68 -19.99 26.80
N GLU A 8 -47.02 -21.09 27.20
CA GLU A 8 -45.56 -21.19 27.10
C GLU A 8 -45.09 -21.18 25.64
N ILE A 9 -45.81 -21.86 24.73
CA ILE A 9 -45.55 -21.79 23.28
C ILE A 9 -45.65 -20.34 22.77
N ALA A 10 -46.72 -19.64 23.14
CA ALA A 10 -46.94 -18.25 22.73
C ALA A 10 -45.87 -17.31 23.33
N ARG A 11 -45.49 -17.48 24.61
CA ARG A 11 -44.43 -16.72 25.28
C ARG A 11 -43.08 -16.90 24.58
N ARG A 12 -42.71 -18.13 24.26
CA ARG A 12 -41.47 -18.45 23.54
C ARG A 12 -41.46 -17.85 22.13
N ALA A 13 -42.57 -17.95 21.40
CA ALA A 13 -42.72 -17.33 20.10
C ALA A 13 -42.59 -15.80 20.16
N LEU A 14 -43.22 -15.14 21.15
CA LEU A 14 -43.08 -13.70 21.36
C LEU A 14 -41.62 -13.30 21.58
N ASN A 15 -40.91 -13.98 22.48
CA ASN A 15 -39.51 -13.68 22.76
C ASN A 15 -38.61 -13.89 21.53
N ALA A 16 -38.76 -15.04 20.84
CA ALA A 16 -37.95 -15.35 19.67
C ALA A 16 -38.17 -14.34 18.53
N HIS A 17 -39.42 -13.96 18.26
CA HIS A 17 -39.73 -12.97 17.23
C HIS A 17 -39.35 -11.55 17.64
N GLN A 18 -39.40 -11.20 18.94
CA GLN A 18 -38.86 -9.93 19.42
C GLN A 18 -37.35 -9.84 19.17
N THR A 19 -36.60 -10.89 19.52
CA THR A 19 -35.14 -10.93 19.23
C THR A 19 -34.86 -10.84 17.74
N ALA A 20 -35.64 -11.52 16.89
CA ALA A 20 -35.47 -11.42 15.44
C ALA A 20 -35.79 -10.01 14.89
N LEU A 21 -36.78 -9.29 15.48
CA LEU A 21 -37.03 -7.89 15.17
C LEU A 21 -35.86 -6.99 15.57
N ASP A 22 -35.30 -7.21 16.76
CA ASP A 22 -34.15 -6.46 17.26
C ASP A 22 -32.92 -6.65 16.35
N VAL A 23 -32.69 -7.88 15.86
CA VAL A 23 -31.60 -8.17 14.91
C VAL A 23 -31.81 -7.46 13.57
N ALA A 24 -33.03 -7.48 13.00
CA ALA A 24 -33.33 -6.74 11.77
C ALA A 24 -33.17 -5.22 11.97
N GLY A 25 -33.61 -4.70 13.11
CA GLY A 25 -33.41 -3.29 13.50
C GLY A 25 -31.93 -2.93 13.63
N HIS A 26 -31.12 -3.80 14.23
CA HIS A 26 -29.67 -3.63 14.37
C HIS A 26 -28.98 -3.63 13.00
N ASN A 27 -29.37 -4.53 12.09
CA ASN A 27 -28.86 -4.57 10.71
C ASN A 27 -29.14 -3.25 9.97
N ILE A 28 -30.40 -2.78 10.01
CA ILE A 28 -30.80 -1.53 9.35
C ILE A 28 -30.06 -0.33 9.93
N ALA A 29 -29.93 -0.25 11.26
CA ALA A 29 -29.22 0.83 11.93
C ALA A 29 -27.73 0.90 11.55
N ASN A 30 -27.12 -0.25 11.25
CA ASN A 30 -25.69 -0.36 10.93
C ASN A 30 -25.38 -0.55 9.44
N VAL A 31 -26.35 -0.37 8.54
CA VAL A 31 -26.17 -0.53 7.09
C VAL A 31 -25.01 0.30 6.52
N ASN A 32 -24.74 1.48 7.12
CA ASN A 32 -23.67 2.38 6.72
C ASN A 32 -22.47 2.37 7.68
N THR A 33 -22.44 1.48 8.67
CA THR A 33 -21.32 1.35 9.60
C THR A 33 -20.19 0.56 8.93
N PRO A 34 -19.00 1.16 8.72
CA PRO A 34 -17.88 0.45 8.12
C PRO A 34 -17.53 -0.82 8.90
N GLY A 35 -17.33 -1.92 8.17
CA GLY A 35 -16.95 -3.21 8.74
C GLY A 35 -18.07 -4.01 9.38
N TYR A 36 -19.30 -3.49 9.44
CA TYR A 36 -20.45 -4.22 9.94
C TYR A 36 -20.78 -5.44 9.07
N THR A 37 -21.07 -6.57 9.71
CA THR A 37 -21.54 -7.79 9.04
C THR A 37 -23.02 -8.03 9.37
N ARG A 38 -23.84 -8.28 8.35
CA ARG A 38 -25.25 -8.65 8.53
C ARG A 38 -25.38 -9.81 9.52
N GLN A 39 -26.30 -9.70 10.47
CA GLN A 39 -26.58 -10.75 11.45
C GLN A 39 -27.91 -11.46 11.16
N ARG A 40 -28.01 -12.73 11.53
CA ARG A 40 -29.23 -13.55 11.37
C ARG A 40 -29.53 -14.31 12.64
N ALA A 41 -30.77 -14.16 13.13
CA ALA A 41 -31.31 -14.96 14.22
C ALA A 41 -31.80 -16.32 13.68
N HIS A 42 -31.26 -17.43 14.21
CA HIS A 42 -31.66 -18.78 13.83
C HIS A 42 -32.73 -19.31 14.77
N LEU A 43 -33.96 -19.38 14.28
CA LEU A 43 -35.08 -19.95 15.01
C LEU A 43 -35.02 -21.48 14.93
N VAL A 44 -35.14 -22.16 16.07
CA VAL A 44 -35.21 -23.63 16.16
C VAL A 44 -36.42 -24.07 16.96
N ALA A 45 -37.04 -25.17 16.55
CA ALA A 45 -38.13 -25.77 17.31
C ALA A 45 -37.58 -26.33 18.63
N THR A 46 -38.26 -26.03 19.72
CA THR A 46 -37.90 -26.55 21.05
C THR A 46 -38.33 -28.01 21.19
N PRO A 47 -37.52 -28.88 21.84
CA PRO A 47 -37.85 -30.29 21.99
C PRO A 47 -39.18 -30.51 22.74
N PRO A 48 -39.97 -31.53 22.40
CA PRO A 48 -41.17 -31.89 23.15
C PRO A 48 -40.84 -32.36 24.58
N ASP A 49 -41.72 -32.11 25.55
CA ASP A 49 -41.52 -32.51 26.94
C ASP A 49 -41.36 -34.04 27.10
N GLY A 50 -40.51 -34.47 28.05
CA GLY A 50 -40.35 -35.88 28.47
C GLY A 50 -39.34 -36.71 27.68
N ILE A 51 -38.30 -36.11 27.11
CA ILE A 51 -37.18 -36.85 26.51
C ILE A 51 -36.10 -37.04 27.59
N ALA A 52 -36.04 -38.22 28.19
CA ALA A 52 -34.84 -38.70 28.88
C ALA A 52 -34.09 -39.65 27.92
N ASP A 53 -32.79 -39.46 27.76
CA ASP A 53 -31.87 -40.38 27.04
C ASP A 53 -32.07 -40.61 25.52
N GLY A 54 -32.79 -39.75 24.81
CA GLY A 54 -32.79 -39.79 23.33
C GLY A 54 -33.42 -41.04 22.71
N ILE A 55 -34.12 -41.86 23.50
CA ILE A 55 -34.86 -43.03 23.01
C ILE A 55 -36.27 -42.60 22.63
N TYR A 56 -36.59 -42.66 21.34
CA TYR A 56 -37.94 -42.46 20.83
C TYR A 56 -38.75 -43.76 21.02
N PRO A 57 -39.82 -43.79 21.84
CA PRO A 57 -40.74 -44.93 21.86
C PRO A 57 -41.54 -44.93 20.55
N ALA A 58 -41.80 -46.12 19.99
CA ALA A 58 -42.32 -46.32 18.63
C ALA A 58 -43.71 -45.72 18.34
N VAL A 59 -44.47 -45.24 19.33
CA VAL A 59 -45.77 -44.59 19.12
C VAL A 59 -46.02 -43.52 20.19
N SER A 60 -45.59 -42.28 19.97
CA SER A 60 -46.11 -41.13 20.70
C SER A 60 -46.10 -39.89 19.81
N LEU A 61 -47.28 -39.45 19.41
CA LEU A 61 -47.49 -38.11 18.85
C LEU A 61 -47.17 -37.09 19.95
N ARG A 62 -45.94 -36.57 19.96
CA ARG A 62 -45.52 -35.54 20.92
C ARG A 62 -45.63 -34.17 20.28
N LEU A 63 -46.34 -33.25 20.92
CA LEU A 63 -46.43 -31.86 20.47
C LEU A 63 -45.14 -31.11 20.84
N GLY A 64 -44.61 -30.31 19.91
CA GLY A 64 -43.48 -29.42 20.17
C GLY A 64 -43.81 -28.32 21.17
N THR A 65 -42.80 -27.79 21.87
CA THR A 65 -42.97 -26.81 22.94
C THR A 65 -42.75 -25.35 22.49
N GLY A 66 -42.81 -25.09 21.18
CA GLY A 66 -42.65 -23.76 20.57
C GLY A 66 -41.29 -23.59 19.87
N VAL A 67 -40.80 -22.35 19.80
CA VAL A 67 -39.58 -21.96 19.08
C VAL A 67 -38.65 -21.15 19.99
N ASP A 68 -37.34 -21.23 19.76
CA ASP A 68 -36.32 -20.45 20.46
C ASP A 68 -35.24 -19.95 19.49
N ILE A 69 -34.40 -19.01 19.91
CA ILE A 69 -33.22 -18.57 19.16
C ILE A 69 -32.03 -19.45 19.50
N ALA A 70 -31.56 -20.25 18.55
CA ALA A 70 -30.36 -21.06 18.73
C ALA A 70 -29.08 -20.22 18.73
N ALA A 71 -29.02 -19.21 17.85
CA ALA A 71 -27.85 -18.36 17.68
C ALA A 71 -28.20 -17.09 16.88
N ILE A 72 -27.43 -16.03 17.11
CA ILE A 72 -27.33 -14.87 16.21
C ILE A 72 -25.97 -14.98 15.52
N THR A 73 -25.97 -15.31 14.23
CA THR A 73 -24.72 -15.52 13.48
C THR A 73 -24.49 -14.42 12.46
N ARG A 74 -23.22 -14.11 12.20
CA ARG A 74 -22.80 -13.23 11.11
C ARG A 74 -22.97 -13.94 9.75
N VAL A 75 -23.52 -13.24 8.77
CA VAL A 75 -23.70 -13.70 7.39
C VAL A 75 -22.54 -13.19 6.55
N ARG A 76 -21.57 -14.06 6.29
CA ARG A 76 -20.36 -13.73 5.53
C ARG A 76 -19.85 -14.90 4.69
N ASP A 77 -19.13 -14.57 3.64
CA ASP A 77 -18.34 -15.50 2.84
C ASP A 77 -16.86 -15.28 3.13
N LEU A 78 -16.24 -16.23 3.84
CA LEU A 78 -14.83 -16.14 4.26
C LEU A 78 -13.87 -16.07 3.07
N TYR A 79 -14.20 -16.73 1.95
CA TYR A 79 -13.35 -16.71 0.76
C TYR A 79 -13.41 -15.33 0.09
N LEU A 80 -14.59 -14.71 -0.01
CA LEU A 80 -14.70 -13.35 -0.53
C LEU A 80 -14.01 -12.32 0.36
N ASP A 81 -14.04 -12.50 1.68
CA ASP A 81 -13.33 -11.62 2.61
C ASP A 81 -11.81 -11.71 2.44
N GLU A 82 -11.25 -12.93 2.29
CA GLU A 82 -9.82 -13.12 2.00
C GLU A 82 -9.43 -12.48 0.66
N ARG A 83 -10.22 -12.71 -0.40
CA ARG A 83 -10.00 -12.09 -1.71
C ARG A 83 -10.07 -10.57 -1.65
N LEU A 84 -10.95 -10.01 -0.83
CA LEU A 84 -11.05 -8.57 -0.65
C LEU A 84 -9.77 -8.01 -0.02
N VAL A 85 -9.26 -8.66 1.03
CA VAL A 85 -8.01 -8.25 1.69
C VAL A 85 -6.83 -8.32 0.72
N GLU A 86 -6.73 -9.40 -0.08
CA GLU A 86 -5.69 -9.53 -1.11
C GLU A 86 -5.78 -8.42 -2.17
N ALA A 87 -6.98 -8.17 -2.72
CA ALA A 87 -7.18 -7.16 -3.75
C ALA A 87 -6.89 -5.75 -3.24
N ARG A 88 -7.28 -5.43 -2.00
CA ARG A 88 -6.96 -4.16 -1.34
C ARG A 88 -5.46 -4.02 -1.08
N GLY A 89 -4.80 -5.09 -0.63
CA GLY A 89 -3.36 -5.12 -0.45
C GLY A 89 -2.62 -4.83 -1.76
N ALA A 90 -2.99 -5.49 -2.85
CA ALA A 90 -2.39 -5.27 -4.17
C ALA A 90 -2.61 -3.83 -4.67
N LEU A 91 -3.84 -3.28 -4.54
CA LEU A 91 -4.11 -1.89 -4.89
C LEU A 91 -3.30 -0.92 -4.03
N GLY A 92 -3.23 -1.16 -2.71
CA GLY A 92 -2.45 -0.35 -1.78
C GLY A 92 -0.97 -0.30 -2.14
N GLU A 93 -0.40 -1.43 -2.58
CA GLU A 93 0.98 -1.48 -3.06
C GLU A 93 1.17 -0.69 -4.37
N SER A 94 0.42 -1.03 -5.42
CA SER A 94 0.61 -0.43 -6.75
C SER A 94 0.27 1.06 -6.78
N SER A 95 -0.76 1.50 -6.04
CA SER A 95 -1.13 2.92 -5.97
C SER A 95 -0.04 3.76 -5.29
N GLN A 96 0.50 3.30 -4.15
CA GLN A 96 1.59 4.01 -3.47
C GLN A 96 2.84 4.09 -4.34
N LEU A 97 3.19 2.99 -5.01
CA LEU A 97 4.34 2.99 -5.90
C LEU A 97 4.14 3.94 -7.09
N ARG A 98 2.99 3.85 -7.78
CA ARG A 98 2.64 4.76 -8.89
C ARG A 98 2.79 6.22 -8.49
N ASP A 99 2.23 6.62 -7.36
CA ASP A 99 2.24 8.02 -6.91
C ASP A 99 3.67 8.53 -6.66
N ILE A 100 4.56 7.67 -6.15
CA ILE A 100 5.96 8.02 -5.93
C ILE A 100 6.76 8.05 -7.23
N LEU A 101 6.53 7.11 -8.15
CA LEU A 101 7.22 7.11 -9.44
C LEU A 101 6.82 8.32 -10.30
N ASP A 102 5.56 8.73 -10.26
CA ASP A 102 5.07 9.94 -10.91
C ASP A 102 5.73 11.21 -10.31
N ARG A 103 5.92 11.26 -8.99
CA ARG A 103 6.74 12.31 -8.35
C ARG A 103 8.20 12.27 -8.80
N ALA A 104 8.81 11.08 -8.84
CA ALA A 104 10.20 10.92 -9.28
C ALA A 104 10.37 11.36 -10.75
N GLN A 105 9.43 11.01 -11.63
CA GLN A 105 9.42 11.45 -13.03
C GLN A 105 9.35 12.99 -13.13
N ARG A 106 8.51 13.64 -12.33
CA ARG A 106 8.44 15.12 -12.28
C ARG A 106 9.74 15.77 -11.82
N VAL A 107 10.50 15.14 -10.93
CA VAL A 107 11.81 15.66 -10.47
C VAL A 107 12.79 15.77 -11.64
N TYR A 108 12.82 14.78 -12.53
CA TYR A 108 13.63 14.83 -13.76
C TYR A 108 13.20 15.96 -14.69
N GLY A 109 11.89 16.18 -14.85
CA GLY A 109 11.35 17.29 -15.64
C GLY A 109 11.69 17.21 -17.13
N GLU A 110 11.74 16.00 -17.66
CA GLU A 110 12.10 15.70 -19.05
C GLU A 110 10.92 15.06 -19.82
N PRO A 111 10.71 15.41 -21.10
CA PRO A 111 11.50 16.36 -21.90
C PRO A 111 11.17 17.83 -21.57
N GLY A 112 12.18 18.71 -21.57
CA GLY A 112 11.97 20.16 -21.37
C GLY A 112 13.20 21.02 -21.66
N SER A 113 13.01 22.31 -21.95
CA SER A 113 14.11 23.24 -22.28
C SER A 113 15.11 23.46 -21.12
N GLY A 114 14.68 23.22 -19.88
CA GLY A 114 15.51 23.24 -18.66
C GLY A 114 15.99 21.85 -18.20
N GLY A 115 15.74 20.80 -18.97
CA GLY A 115 16.19 19.45 -18.69
C GLY A 115 17.70 19.26 -18.83
N ILE A 116 18.24 18.23 -18.19
CA ILE A 116 19.67 17.86 -18.30
C ILE A 116 20.03 17.57 -19.76
N SER A 117 19.14 16.95 -20.54
CA SER A 117 19.36 16.64 -21.96
C SER A 117 19.56 17.92 -22.79
N SER A 118 18.73 18.93 -22.55
CA SER A 118 18.83 20.24 -23.20
C SER A 118 20.13 20.96 -22.81
N LEU A 119 20.47 20.95 -21.52
CA LEU A 119 21.69 21.56 -20.98
C LEU A 119 22.98 20.84 -21.46
N LEU A 120 22.95 19.51 -21.59
CA LEU A 120 24.03 18.72 -22.20
C LEU A 120 24.29 19.17 -23.64
N ASN A 121 23.23 19.29 -24.45
CA ASN A 121 23.36 19.78 -25.82
C ASN A 121 23.89 21.22 -25.87
N GLY A 122 23.36 22.12 -25.03
CA GLY A 122 23.83 23.50 -24.91
C GLY A 122 25.31 23.59 -24.51
N PHE A 123 25.75 22.73 -23.59
CA PHE A 123 27.12 22.63 -23.15
C PHE A 123 28.07 22.21 -24.30
N PHE A 124 27.80 21.10 -24.99
CA PHE A 124 28.66 20.68 -26.10
C PHE A 124 28.63 21.65 -27.29
N ASN A 125 27.47 22.25 -27.59
CA ASN A 125 27.36 23.29 -28.61
C ASN A 125 28.21 24.52 -28.27
N SER A 126 28.29 24.90 -26.99
CA SER A 126 29.15 26.01 -26.57
C SER A 126 30.64 25.72 -26.82
N PHE A 127 31.09 24.47 -26.67
CA PHE A 127 32.44 24.04 -27.06
C PHE A 127 32.65 24.04 -28.57
N GLN A 128 31.62 23.67 -29.34
CA GLN A 128 31.66 23.74 -30.81
C GLN A 128 31.85 25.19 -31.28
N GLU A 129 31.13 26.15 -30.69
CA GLU A 129 31.32 27.57 -31.00
C GLU A 129 32.68 28.11 -30.52
N LEU A 130 33.15 27.68 -29.35
CA LEU A 130 34.49 28.02 -28.87
C LEU A 130 35.58 27.47 -29.81
N SER A 131 35.38 26.30 -30.42
CA SER A 131 36.36 25.71 -31.34
C SER A 131 36.61 26.53 -32.62
N LYS A 132 35.65 27.41 -32.98
CA LYS A 132 35.76 28.29 -34.15
C LYS A 132 36.56 29.55 -33.83
N ASN A 133 36.39 30.09 -32.61
CA ASN A 133 37.03 31.32 -32.14
C ASN A 133 37.54 31.12 -30.68
N PRO A 134 38.63 30.36 -30.48
CA PRO A 134 39.07 29.90 -29.16
C PRO A 134 39.64 31.02 -28.27
N GLU A 135 40.02 32.16 -28.82
CA GLU A 135 40.43 33.36 -28.09
C GLU A 135 39.25 34.24 -27.63
N SER A 136 38.03 33.95 -28.08
CA SER A 136 36.85 34.76 -27.72
C SER A 136 36.48 34.61 -26.24
N GLY A 137 36.69 35.68 -25.46
CA GLY A 137 36.28 35.76 -24.06
C GLY A 137 34.78 35.51 -23.86
N SER A 138 33.93 35.97 -24.80
CA SER A 138 32.49 35.72 -24.77
C SER A 138 32.14 34.24 -24.94
N ASN A 139 32.81 33.52 -25.85
CA ASN A 139 32.57 32.09 -26.05
C ASN A 139 33.04 31.27 -24.84
N ARG A 140 34.18 31.65 -24.24
CA ARG A 140 34.68 31.02 -23.01
C ARG A 140 33.75 31.24 -21.83
N TYR A 141 33.23 32.47 -21.69
CA TYR A 141 32.22 32.77 -20.69
C TYR A 141 30.96 31.89 -20.88
N LEU A 142 30.51 31.75 -22.12
CA LEU A 142 29.35 30.90 -22.45
C LEU A 142 29.59 29.44 -22.05
N VAL A 143 30.75 28.85 -22.40
CA VAL A 143 31.12 27.48 -22.02
C VAL A 143 31.09 27.30 -20.49
N ARG A 144 31.73 28.20 -19.74
CA ARG A 144 31.73 28.17 -18.28
C ARG A 144 30.30 28.25 -17.72
N SER A 145 29.48 29.15 -18.26
CA SER A 145 28.09 29.35 -17.83
C SER A 145 27.23 28.12 -18.08
N GLN A 146 27.32 27.52 -19.26
CA GLN A 146 26.60 26.29 -19.62
C GLN A 146 27.03 25.11 -18.76
N GLY A 147 28.33 24.94 -18.53
CA GLY A 147 28.84 23.90 -17.64
C GLY A 147 28.36 24.09 -16.19
N ALA A 148 28.35 25.33 -15.69
CA ALA A 148 27.83 25.62 -14.36
C ALA A 148 26.32 25.37 -14.24
N ALA A 149 25.54 25.70 -15.29
CA ALA A 149 24.11 25.41 -15.34
C ALA A 149 23.82 23.91 -15.36
N LEU A 150 24.59 23.15 -16.14
CA LEU A 150 24.50 21.70 -16.21
C LEU A 150 24.80 21.05 -14.84
N ALA A 151 25.91 21.45 -14.21
CA ALA A 151 26.28 20.96 -12.87
C ALA A 151 25.20 21.24 -11.82
N ARG A 152 24.67 22.48 -11.78
CA ARG A 152 23.56 22.83 -10.89
C ARG A 152 22.33 21.97 -11.12
N ARG A 153 21.95 21.71 -12.38
CA ARG A 153 20.79 20.88 -12.69
C ARG A 153 20.97 19.45 -12.21
N PHE A 154 22.16 18.85 -12.36
CA PHE A 154 22.45 17.55 -11.76
C PHE A 154 22.31 17.57 -10.23
N ASN A 155 22.84 18.60 -9.55
CA ASN A 155 22.71 18.72 -8.10
C ASN A 155 21.25 18.89 -7.65
N GLU A 156 20.45 19.67 -8.37
CA GLU A 156 19.03 19.88 -8.08
C GLU A 156 18.23 18.58 -8.17
N VAL A 157 18.41 17.81 -9.25
CA VAL A 157 17.73 16.53 -9.44
C VAL A 157 18.21 15.52 -8.38
N ALA A 158 19.51 15.46 -8.10
CA ALA A 158 20.07 14.61 -7.05
C ALA A 158 19.49 14.94 -5.67
N GLY A 159 19.50 16.21 -5.27
CA GLY A 159 18.96 16.66 -4.00
C GLY A 159 17.46 16.40 -3.85
N ALA A 160 16.68 16.56 -4.93
CA ALA A 160 15.26 16.26 -4.92
C ALA A 160 14.96 14.74 -4.79
N LEU A 161 15.78 13.88 -5.40
CA LEU A 161 15.68 12.43 -5.20
C LEU A 161 16.10 12.01 -3.78
N ASP A 162 17.14 12.63 -3.22
CA ASP A 162 17.56 12.38 -1.83
C ASP A 162 16.48 12.81 -0.83
N GLN A 163 15.84 13.96 -1.06
CA GLN A 163 14.68 14.42 -0.28
C GLN A 163 13.49 13.45 -0.38
N LEU A 164 13.18 12.98 -1.59
CA LEU A 164 12.13 12.00 -1.81
C LEU A 164 12.43 10.69 -1.07
N GLY A 165 13.68 10.22 -1.11
CA GLY A 165 14.14 9.06 -0.34
C GLY A 165 13.94 9.25 1.17
N GLY A 166 14.37 10.39 1.71
CA GLY A 166 14.19 10.69 3.14
C GLY A 166 12.72 10.79 3.58
N GLU A 167 11.83 11.31 2.74
CA GLU A 167 10.39 11.32 3.01
C GLU A 167 9.82 9.89 3.06
N LEU A 168 10.25 9.02 2.14
CA LEU A 168 9.80 7.62 2.11
C LEU A 168 10.21 6.86 3.37
N GLU A 169 11.43 7.05 3.86
CA GLU A 169 11.91 6.48 5.13
C GLU A 169 11.01 6.86 6.31
N PHE A 170 10.65 8.15 6.39
CA PHE A 170 9.74 8.64 7.44
C PHE A 170 8.34 8.03 7.31
N ARG A 171 7.80 7.94 6.09
CA ARG A 171 6.48 7.35 5.83
C ARG A 171 6.45 5.84 6.15
N ILE A 172 7.50 5.10 5.77
CA ILE A 172 7.67 3.67 6.08
C ILE A 172 7.65 3.47 7.61
N ALA A 173 8.44 4.24 8.35
CA ALA A 173 8.46 4.17 9.80
C ALA A 173 7.09 4.46 10.42
N GLY A 174 6.36 5.45 9.92
CA GLY A 174 5.00 5.77 10.35
C GLY A 174 4.01 4.62 10.14
N VAL A 175 4.00 4.03 8.93
CA VAL A 175 3.13 2.90 8.59
C VAL A 175 3.43 1.66 9.45
N ILE A 176 4.70 1.41 9.78
CA ILE A 176 5.09 0.34 10.70
C ILE A 176 4.53 0.58 12.12
N GLN A 177 4.62 1.81 12.63
CA GLN A 177 4.07 2.16 13.95
C GLN A 177 2.54 2.04 14.00
N GLU A 178 1.86 2.45 12.93
CA GLU A 178 0.40 2.30 12.78
C GLU A 178 0.02 0.82 12.79
N ALA A 179 0.68 -0.02 11.98
CA ALA A 179 0.46 -1.46 11.94
C ALA A 179 0.69 -2.12 13.31
N ASN A 180 1.75 -1.74 14.03
CA ASN A 180 2.02 -2.26 15.38
C ASN A 180 0.96 -1.84 16.41
N THR A 181 0.31 -0.70 16.21
CA THR A 181 -0.78 -0.23 17.08
C THR A 181 -2.06 -1.03 16.82
N LEU A 182 -2.43 -1.20 15.55
CA LEU A 182 -3.58 -2.04 15.17
C LEU A 182 -3.39 -3.49 15.61
N ALA A 183 -2.19 -4.05 15.48
CA ALA A 183 -1.90 -5.41 15.95
C ALA A 183 -2.14 -5.58 17.47
N ARG A 184 -1.76 -4.59 18.28
CA ARG A 184 -2.04 -4.58 19.73
C ARG A 184 -3.53 -4.51 20.03
N GLU A 185 -4.29 -3.74 19.25
CA GLU A 185 -5.74 -3.65 19.40
C GLU A 185 -6.45 -4.95 19.01
N VAL A 186 -6.01 -5.60 17.92
CA VAL A 186 -6.49 -6.94 17.53
C VAL A 186 -6.21 -7.96 18.63
N ALA A 187 -5.00 -7.96 19.21
CA ALA A 187 -4.65 -8.84 20.32
C ALA A 187 -5.54 -8.62 21.56
N ARG A 188 -5.86 -7.36 21.87
CA ARG A 188 -6.81 -7.01 22.95
C ARG A 188 -8.22 -7.53 22.65
N LEU A 189 -8.71 -7.36 21.42
CA LEU A 189 -10.03 -7.87 21.01
C LEU A 189 -10.08 -9.40 21.03
N ASN A 190 -9.01 -10.08 20.60
CA ASN A 190 -8.88 -11.53 20.72
C ASN A 190 -9.11 -12.01 22.16
N GLU A 191 -8.50 -11.33 23.15
CA GLU A 191 -8.66 -11.66 24.56
C GLU A 191 -10.10 -11.51 25.05
N VAL A 192 -10.79 -10.43 24.65
CA VAL A 192 -12.17 -10.16 25.06
C VAL A 192 -13.15 -11.13 24.38
N ILE A 193 -12.98 -11.37 23.08
CA ILE A 193 -13.82 -12.31 22.30
C ILE A 193 -13.69 -13.73 22.85
N ALA A 194 -12.46 -14.19 23.10
CA ALA A 194 -12.22 -15.52 23.66
C ALA A 194 -12.90 -15.69 25.02
N ARG A 195 -12.77 -14.71 25.93
CA ARG A 195 -13.46 -14.73 27.23
C ARG A 195 -14.98 -14.79 27.11
N SER A 196 -15.57 -14.01 26.20
CA SER A 196 -17.02 -14.02 25.97
C SER A 196 -17.52 -15.37 25.44
N LYS A 197 -16.77 -16.01 24.54
CA LYS A 197 -17.14 -17.33 23.99
C LYS A 197 -17.05 -18.46 25.01
N VAL A 198 -16.10 -18.40 25.94
CA VAL A 198 -16.01 -19.39 27.05
C VAL A 198 -17.27 -19.38 27.91
N THR A 199 -17.90 -18.22 28.11
CA THR A 199 -19.17 -18.10 28.84
C THR A 199 -20.41 -18.32 27.96
N GLY A 200 -20.25 -18.79 26.72
CA GLY A 200 -21.35 -19.05 25.79
C GLY A 200 -21.89 -17.81 25.06
N GLY A 201 -21.21 -16.66 25.17
CA GLY A 201 -21.60 -15.43 24.48
C GLY A 201 -21.29 -15.45 22.98
N GLN A 202 -22.00 -14.62 22.22
CA GLN A 202 -21.82 -14.42 20.79
C GLN A 202 -21.48 -12.94 20.51
N PRO A 203 -20.21 -12.53 20.70
CA PRO A 203 -19.82 -11.12 20.66
C PRO A 203 -19.63 -10.61 19.21
N ASN A 204 -20.65 -10.73 18.36
CA ASN A 204 -20.57 -10.46 16.92
C ASN A 204 -19.98 -9.09 16.59
N ASP A 205 -20.40 -8.04 17.31
CA ASP A 205 -19.92 -6.67 17.07
C ASP A 205 -18.42 -6.51 17.42
N LEU A 206 -17.91 -7.23 18.42
CA LEU A 206 -16.47 -7.25 18.73
C LEU A 206 -15.68 -8.01 17.66
N GLU A 207 -16.27 -9.07 17.10
CA GLU A 207 -15.65 -9.79 15.98
C GLU A 207 -15.58 -8.90 14.74
N ASP A 208 -16.62 -8.12 14.46
CA ASP A 208 -16.62 -7.16 13.35
C ASP A 208 -15.59 -6.04 13.55
N GLN A 209 -15.47 -5.50 14.77
CA GLN A 209 -14.39 -4.55 15.11
C GLN A 209 -13.01 -5.17 14.89
N ARG A 210 -12.80 -6.43 15.30
CA ARG A 210 -11.51 -7.10 15.10
C ARG A 210 -11.23 -7.29 13.61
N ASP A 211 -12.22 -7.72 12.86
CA ASP A 211 -12.09 -7.99 11.43
C ASP A 211 -11.85 -6.69 10.64
N GLU A 212 -12.41 -5.56 11.08
CA GLU A 212 -12.08 -4.21 10.59
C GLU A 212 -10.60 -3.86 10.78
N LEU A 213 -10.06 -4.03 11.99
CA LEU A 213 -8.65 -3.76 12.27
C LEU A 213 -7.73 -4.68 11.47
N VAL A 214 -8.10 -5.95 11.31
CA VAL A 214 -7.37 -6.90 10.45
C VAL A 214 -7.39 -6.45 8.99
N ARG A 215 -8.52 -5.92 8.51
CA ARG A 215 -8.61 -5.40 7.15
C ARG A 215 -7.72 -4.17 6.94
N GLN A 216 -7.68 -3.27 7.91
CA GLN A 216 -6.77 -2.12 7.92
C GLN A 216 -5.30 -2.57 7.93
N LEU A 217 -4.96 -3.61 8.69
CA LEU A 217 -3.64 -4.26 8.65
C LEU A 217 -3.33 -4.87 7.28
N GLY A 218 -4.33 -5.45 6.62
CA GLY A 218 -4.25 -5.92 5.24
C GLY A 218 -3.89 -4.80 4.26
N GLU A 219 -4.59 -3.67 4.35
CA GLU A 219 -4.34 -2.48 3.52
C GLU A 219 -2.98 -1.83 3.81
N LEU A 220 -2.54 -1.82 5.06
CA LEU A 220 -1.26 -1.23 5.49
C LEU A 220 -0.07 -2.11 5.10
N ALA A 221 -0.09 -3.39 5.45
CA ALA A 221 1.08 -4.27 5.44
C ALA A 221 0.87 -5.59 4.69
N GLY A 222 -0.28 -5.79 4.04
CA GLY A 222 -0.60 -7.06 3.39
C GLY A 222 -0.81 -8.20 4.39
N ALA A 223 -1.32 -7.87 5.58
CA ALA A 223 -1.60 -8.86 6.61
C ALA A 223 -2.78 -9.76 6.22
N SER A 224 -2.63 -11.06 6.50
CA SER A 224 -3.68 -12.07 6.37
C SER A 224 -4.02 -12.64 7.74
N SER A 225 -5.24 -13.10 7.93
CA SER A 225 -5.68 -13.73 9.17
C SER A 225 -6.11 -15.18 9.00
N SER A 226 -6.01 -15.95 10.08
CA SER A 226 -6.55 -17.31 10.16
C SER A 226 -7.08 -17.59 11.56
N VAL A 227 -8.15 -18.39 11.67
CA VAL A 227 -8.71 -18.79 12.97
C VAL A 227 -7.76 -19.73 13.69
N GLU A 228 -7.53 -19.49 14.98
CA GLU A 228 -6.72 -20.38 15.82
C GLU A 228 -7.56 -21.53 16.36
N LEU A 229 -7.10 -22.76 16.12
CA LEU A 229 -7.73 -23.99 16.58
C LEU A 229 -6.99 -24.56 17.80
N ASP A 230 -7.74 -25.13 18.74
CA ASP A 230 -7.17 -25.88 19.86
C ASP A 230 -6.67 -27.27 19.43
N ALA A 231 -6.10 -28.04 20.36
CA ALA A 231 -5.60 -29.39 20.10
C ALA A 231 -6.69 -30.37 19.61
N SER A 232 -7.97 -30.04 19.78
CA SER A 232 -9.11 -30.82 19.32
C SER A 232 -9.72 -30.30 18.01
N GLY A 233 -9.08 -29.32 17.37
CA GLY A 233 -9.53 -28.74 16.10
C GLY A 233 -10.68 -27.74 16.24
N ARG A 234 -10.98 -27.27 17.45
CA ARG A 234 -12.09 -26.33 17.70
C ARG A 234 -11.59 -24.88 17.71
N PRO A 235 -12.36 -23.91 17.17
CA PRO A 235 -12.01 -22.50 17.24
C PRO A 235 -11.86 -22.01 18.69
N THR A 236 -10.69 -21.47 19.01
CA THR A 236 -10.39 -20.90 20.34
C THR A 236 -11.06 -19.55 20.59
N GLY A 237 -11.56 -18.91 19.53
CA GLY A 237 -12.01 -17.51 19.55
C GLY A 237 -10.91 -16.51 19.18
N HIS A 238 -9.64 -16.92 19.21
CA HIS A 238 -8.53 -16.10 18.74
C HIS A 238 -8.37 -16.17 17.22
N LEU A 239 -7.76 -15.13 16.69
CA LEU A 239 -7.42 -14.99 15.28
C LEU A 239 -5.93 -14.67 15.19
N GLN A 240 -5.19 -15.49 14.45
CA GLN A 240 -3.78 -15.26 14.16
C GLN A 240 -3.69 -14.28 12.99
N VAL A 241 -2.83 -13.27 13.09
CA VAL A 241 -2.55 -12.32 12.01
C VAL A 241 -1.10 -12.45 11.60
N ARG A 242 -0.83 -12.55 10.30
CA ARG A 242 0.51 -12.72 9.75
C ARG A 242 0.76 -11.79 8.57
N VAL A 243 1.99 -11.32 8.44
CA VAL A 243 2.51 -10.64 7.24
C VAL A 243 3.58 -11.55 6.65
N ASN A 244 3.20 -12.31 5.62
CA ASN A 244 4.04 -13.23 4.87
C ASN A 244 5.14 -13.95 5.69
N GLY A 245 4.70 -14.83 6.60
CA GLY A 245 5.58 -15.62 7.46
C GLY A 245 5.83 -14.99 8.84
N PHE A 246 5.86 -13.66 8.95
CA PHE A 246 5.96 -12.95 10.22
C PHE A 246 4.61 -12.97 10.95
N THR A 247 4.60 -13.38 12.22
CA THR A 247 3.38 -13.38 13.04
C THR A 247 3.23 -12.03 13.74
N LEU A 248 2.19 -11.28 13.40
CA LEU A 248 1.85 -10.01 14.05
C LEU A 248 1.02 -10.20 15.31
N VAL A 249 0.09 -11.15 15.29
CA VAL A 249 -0.80 -11.46 16.41
C VAL A 249 -0.93 -12.96 16.55
N GLN A 250 -0.79 -13.47 17.76
CA GLN A 250 -1.07 -14.85 18.12
C GLN A 250 -1.70 -14.91 19.51
N GLY A 251 -2.86 -15.55 19.61
CA GLY A 251 -3.70 -15.50 20.79
C GLY A 251 -4.02 -14.05 21.17
N SER A 252 -3.65 -13.69 22.40
CA SER A 252 -3.80 -12.34 22.95
C SER A 252 -2.50 -11.53 22.94
N GLN A 253 -1.48 -11.97 22.20
CA GLN A 253 -0.18 -11.30 22.11
C GLN A 253 -0.01 -10.66 20.74
N ALA A 254 0.58 -9.46 20.72
CA ALA A 254 1.01 -8.77 19.51
C ALA A 254 2.53 -8.67 19.45
N PHE A 255 3.08 -8.84 18.25
CA PHE A 255 4.49 -8.74 17.93
C PHE A 255 4.71 -7.57 16.96
N ALA A 256 5.77 -6.81 17.17
CA ALA A 256 6.03 -5.62 16.38
C ALA A 256 6.75 -5.96 15.07
N LEU A 257 6.29 -5.41 13.96
CA LEU A 257 7.03 -5.41 12.70
C LEU A 257 8.42 -4.77 12.91
N PRO A 258 9.46 -5.33 12.27
CA PRO A 258 10.80 -4.76 12.36
C PRO A 258 10.86 -3.38 11.70
N ALA A 259 11.57 -2.43 12.34
CA ALA A 259 11.74 -1.08 11.80
C ALA A 259 12.78 -1.04 10.65
N LYS A 260 13.73 -1.97 10.64
CA LYS A 260 14.74 -2.05 9.59
C LYS A 260 14.15 -2.72 8.35
N HIS A 261 14.55 -2.24 7.19
CA HIS A 261 14.11 -2.74 5.91
C HIS A 261 15.28 -2.74 4.92
N GLN A 262 15.20 -3.63 3.93
CA GLN A 262 16.21 -3.73 2.88
C GLN A 262 15.68 -3.08 1.61
N MET A 263 16.36 -2.03 1.17
CA MET A 263 16.07 -1.30 -0.08
C MET A 263 16.68 -1.96 -1.32
N ALA A 264 17.67 -2.83 -1.12
CA ALA A 264 18.44 -3.42 -2.21
C ALA A 264 17.74 -4.67 -2.77
N GLY A 265 17.27 -4.58 -4.03
CA GLY A 265 16.68 -5.68 -4.80
C GLY A 265 15.24 -5.41 -5.25
N GLU A 266 14.70 -6.26 -6.13
CA GLU A 266 13.34 -6.12 -6.68
C GLU A 266 12.22 -6.49 -5.68
N SER A 267 12.59 -7.02 -4.50
CA SER A 267 11.64 -7.52 -3.49
C SER A 267 11.70 -6.69 -2.21
N PRO A 268 10.63 -5.93 -1.87
CA PRO A 268 10.59 -5.18 -0.62
C PRO A 268 10.60 -6.15 0.58
N ALA A 269 11.47 -5.89 1.55
CA ALA A 269 11.59 -6.74 2.72
C ALA A 269 11.88 -5.97 4.01
N LEU A 270 11.30 -6.44 5.10
CA LEU A 270 11.65 -6.04 6.46
C LEU A 270 12.75 -6.95 7.00
N ARG A 271 13.55 -6.45 7.94
CA ARG A 271 14.67 -7.17 8.55
C ARG A 271 14.60 -7.14 10.06
N ASP A 272 14.68 -8.32 10.67
CA ASP A 272 14.94 -8.48 12.10
C ASP A 272 16.22 -9.29 12.30
N GLY A 273 17.31 -8.64 12.73
CA GLY A 273 18.62 -9.28 12.80
C GLY A 273 19.05 -9.87 11.44
N ALA A 274 19.12 -11.20 11.35
CA ALA A 274 19.46 -11.93 10.13
C ALA A 274 18.22 -12.35 9.30
N ASP A 275 17.02 -12.26 9.87
CA ASP A 275 15.80 -12.71 9.24
C ASP A 275 15.25 -11.66 8.27
N ILE A 276 14.76 -12.13 7.12
CA ILE A 276 14.22 -11.32 6.03
C ILE A 276 12.76 -11.70 5.80
N PHE A 277 11.88 -10.71 5.88
CA PHE A 277 10.43 -10.88 5.68
C PHE A 277 10.01 -10.11 4.45
N THR A 278 9.71 -10.83 3.36
CA THR A 278 9.23 -10.21 2.12
C THR A 278 7.79 -9.72 2.28
N LEU A 279 7.47 -8.53 1.79
CA LEU A 279 6.11 -8.02 1.83
C LEU A 279 5.35 -8.48 0.58
N ARG A 280 4.10 -8.96 0.74
CA ARG A 280 3.26 -9.47 -0.37
C ARG A 280 2.12 -8.53 -0.78
N GLY A 281 2.10 -7.31 -0.23
CA GLY A 281 1.11 -6.29 -0.55
C GLY A 281 0.99 -5.24 0.54
N GLY A 282 0.04 -4.33 0.34
CA GLY A 282 -0.25 -3.22 1.23
C GLY A 282 0.60 -2.00 0.92
N ARG A 283 0.19 -0.87 1.51
CA ARG A 283 0.87 0.43 1.36
C ARG A 283 2.35 0.36 1.73
N LEU A 284 2.71 -0.40 2.77
CA LEU A 284 4.09 -0.58 3.22
C LEU A 284 4.97 -1.22 2.14
N ALA A 285 4.49 -2.26 1.45
CA ALA A 285 5.21 -2.89 0.36
C ALA A 285 5.49 -1.89 -0.77
N GLY A 286 4.47 -1.10 -1.12
CA GLY A 286 4.58 -0.05 -2.15
C GLY A 286 5.62 1.02 -1.77
N LEU A 287 5.63 1.48 -0.52
CA LEU A 287 6.60 2.46 -0.04
C LEU A 287 8.04 1.93 -0.02
N VAL A 288 8.26 0.72 0.51
CA VAL A 288 9.60 0.10 0.55
C VAL A 288 10.12 -0.14 -0.86
N ARG A 289 9.26 -0.63 -1.78
CA ARG A 289 9.65 -0.81 -3.18
C ARG A 289 9.97 0.53 -3.83
N ALA A 290 9.14 1.54 -3.61
CA ALA A 290 9.36 2.88 -4.15
C ALA A 290 10.70 3.48 -3.68
N ALA A 291 11.05 3.28 -2.41
CA ALA A 291 12.31 3.78 -1.87
C ALA A 291 13.53 3.09 -2.50
N GLY A 292 13.48 1.78 -2.72
CA GLY A 292 14.51 1.06 -3.49
C GLY A 292 14.63 1.55 -4.94
N VAL A 293 13.51 1.81 -5.62
CA VAL A 293 13.51 2.33 -6.99
C VAL A 293 14.05 3.76 -7.06
N VAL A 294 13.66 4.65 -6.14
CA VAL A 294 14.17 6.02 -6.05
C VAL A 294 15.67 6.04 -5.76
N GLN A 295 16.16 5.15 -4.89
CA GLN A 295 17.60 4.96 -4.67
C GLN A 295 18.29 4.51 -5.96
N GLY A 296 17.69 3.59 -6.72
CA GLY A 296 18.17 3.18 -8.04
C GLY A 296 18.27 4.35 -9.02
N TYR A 297 17.28 5.24 -9.06
CA TYR A 297 17.32 6.44 -9.90
C TYR A 297 18.41 7.42 -9.47
N ARG A 298 18.66 7.54 -8.17
CA ARG A 298 19.74 8.39 -7.63
C ARG A 298 21.12 7.86 -8.05
N VAL A 299 21.31 6.54 -8.03
CA VAL A 299 22.53 5.87 -8.53
C VAL A 299 22.68 6.04 -10.03
N ASP A 300 21.62 5.80 -10.81
CA ASP A 300 21.64 5.96 -12.28
C ASP A 300 22.00 7.42 -12.68
N LEU A 301 21.55 8.41 -11.90
CA LEU A 301 21.91 9.81 -12.08
C LEU A 301 23.38 10.10 -11.74
N ASP A 302 23.91 9.53 -10.64
CA ASP A 302 25.32 9.64 -10.27
C ASP A 302 26.23 9.03 -11.33
N GLU A 303 25.89 7.84 -11.85
CA GLU A 303 26.64 7.20 -12.93
C GLU A 303 26.70 8.08 -14.19
N SER A 304 25.58 8.73 -14.53
CA SER A 304 25.48 9.63 -15.68
C SER A 304 26.39 10.86 -15.51
N ALA A 305 26.36 11.48 -14.32
CA ALA A 305 27.22 12.61 -14.00
C ALA A 305 28.70 12.21 -13.95
N ALA A 306 29.03 11.11 -13.29
CA ALA A 306 30.39 10.59 -13.18
C ALA A 306 31.00 10.29 -14.56
N ALA A 307 30.23 9.68 -15.46
CA ALA A 307 30.66 9.42 -16.82
C ALA A 307 30.92 10.72 -17.60
N LEU A 308 30.03 11.72 -17.50
CA LEU A 308 30.23 13.04 -18.10
C LEU A 308 31.50 13.72 -17.56
N ILE A 309 31.64 13.80 -16.24
CA ILE A 309 32.79 14.41 -15.55
C ILE A 309 34.07 13.76 -16.04
N SER A 310 34.14 12.42 -15.99
CA SER A 310 35.32 11.66 -16.41
C SER A 310 35.70 11.93 -17.86
N ARG A 311 34.73 11.85 -18.80
CA ARG A 311 35.01 12.02 -20.24
C ARG A 311 35.42 13.45 -20.60
N VAL A 312 34.73 14.44 -20.04
CA VAL A 312 35.07 15.86 -20.28
C VAL A 312 36.42 16.19 -19.65
N ASN A 313 36.67 15.78 -18.40
CA ASN A 313 37.95 16.06 -17.74
C ASN A 313 39.13 15.40 -18.45
N THR A 314 38.98 14.16 -18.89
CA THR A 314 40.05 13.46 -19.65
C THR A 314 40.45 14.25 -20.88
N GLN A 315 39.47 14.73 -21.66
CA GLN A 315 39.76 15.52 -22.86
C GLN A 315 40.24 16.94 -22.53
N HIS A 316 39.69 17.57 -21.49
CA HIS A 316 40.09 18.92 -21.07
C HIS A 316 41.54 18.95 -20.55
N GLN A 317 41.95 17.94 -19.77
CA GLN A 317 43.31 17.82 -19.25
C GLN A 317 44.36 17.64 -20.35
N ALA A 318 43.98 17.09 -21.52
CA ALA A 318 44.85 16.96 -22.69
C ALA A 318 45.07 18.28 -23.46
N GLY A 319 44.30 19.33 -23.14
CA GLY A 319 44.39 20.62 -23.81
C GLY A 319 45.16 21.68 -23.04
N TYR A 320 45.20 22.88 -23.61
CA TYR A 320 45.86 24.07 -23.04
C TYR A 320 44.91 25.26 -22.96
N GLY A 321 44.94 25.97 -21.83
CA GLY A 321 44.24 27.25 -21.63
C GLY A 321 44.92 28.41 -22.36
N LEU A 322 44.28 29.59 -22.38
CA LEU A 322 44.92 30.83 -22.90
C LEU A 322 46.09 31.29 -22.05
N ASP A 323 46.11 30.90 -20.78
CA ASP A 323 47.22 31.09 -19.87
C ASP A 323 48.39 30.11 -20.09
N GLY A 324 48.24 29.17 -21.05
CA GLY A 324 49.26 28.20 -21.42
C GLY A 324 49.39 27.02 -20.47
N VAL A 325 48.51 26.89 -19.48
CA VAL A 325 48.53 25.78 -18.52
C VAL A 325 47.71 24.60 -19.05
N THR A 326 48.16 23.38 -18.74
CA THR A 326 47.54 22.10 -19.14
C THR A 326 47.27 21.22 -17.93
N GLY A 327 46.61 20.08 -18.10
CA GLY A 327 46.32 19.12 -17.03
C GLY A 327 45.20 19.55 -16.07
N ARG A 328 44.41 20.56 -16.41
CA ARG A 328 43.28 21.02 -15.60
C ARG A 328 42.02 20.22 -15.87
N SER A 329 41.27 19.89 -14.82
CA SER A 329 39.90 19.42 -14.95
C SER A 329 38.94 20.55 -15.32
N PHE A 330 37.84 20.22 -15.98
CA PHE A 330 36.75 21.16 -16.23
C PHE A 330 35.72 21.12 -15.09
N PHE A 331 35.39 19.91 -14.62
CA PHE A 331 34.47 19.65 -13.52
C PHE A 331 35.21 19.07 -12.30
N ASP A 332 34.72 19.37 -11.11
CA ASP A 332 34.97 18.64 -9.87
C ASP A 332 33.72 17.84 -9.48
N GLY A 333 33.91 16.89 -8.57
CA GLY A 333 32.85 16.03 -8.02
C GLY A 333 33.01 14.57 -8.45
N ALA A 334 32.32 13.69 -7.74
CA ALA A 334 32.28 12.25 -8.04
C ALA A 334 30.98 11.81 -8.73
N GLY A 335 29.90 12.59 -8.58
CA GLY A 335 28.58 12.26 -9.12
C GLY A 335 27.68 13.47 -9.24
N ALA A 336 26.38 13.24 -9.37
CA ALA A 336 25.39 14.26 -9.61
C ALA A 336 25.17 15.17 -8.40
N GLY A 337 25.33 14.66 -7.17
CA GLY A 337 25.11 15.43 -5.94
C GLY A 337 26.17 16.50 -5.66
N ASP A 338 27.39 16.33 -6.17
CA ASP A 338 28.53 17.21 -5.87
C ASP A 338 29.24 17.80 -7.10
N MET A 339 28.70 17.53 -8.30
CA MET A 339 29.21 18.07 -9.55
C MET A 339 29.27 19.59 -9.53
N ARG A 340 30.41 20.17 -9.90
CA ARG A 340 30.61 21.62 -10.03
C ARG A 340 31.73 21.93 -11.02
N ILE A 341 31.83 23.19 -11.45
CA ILE A 341 32.97 23.64 -12.26
C ILE A 341 34.24 23.66 -11.40
N HIS A 342 35.37 23.20 -11.96
CA HIS A 342 36.66 23.24 -11.29
C HIS A 342 37.06 24.67 -10.93
N ALA A 343 37.68 24.86 -9.75
CA ALA A 343 37.97 26.18 -9.19
C ALA A 343 38.70 27.13 -10.18
N ASP A 344 39.69 26.63 -10.92
CA ASP A 344 40.42 27.42 -11.93
C ASP A 344 39.51 27.93 -13.06
N VAL A 345 38.63 27.07 -13.58
CA VAL A 345 37.69 27.41 -14.66
C VAL A 345 36.61 28.35 -14.15
N ALA A 346 36.19 28.20 -12.89
CA ALA A 346 35.27 29.13 -12.24
C ALA A 346 35.90 30.53 -12.09
N ALA A 347 37.15 30.59 -11.64
CA ALA A 347 37.88 31.84 -11.41
C ALA A 347 38.15 32.61 -12.72
N SER A 348 38.58 31.91 -13.79
CA SER A 348 38.83 32.54 -15.08
C SER A 348 38.42 31.65 -16.27
N PRO A 349 37.62 32.17 -17.23
CA PRO A 349 37.33 31.47 -18.48
C PRO A 349 38.58 31.18 -19.35
N ASP A 350 39.69 31.86 -19.08
CA ASP A 350 40.97 31.62 -19.79
C ASP A 350 41.57 30.26 -19.42
N ALA A 351 41.19 29.69 -18.27
CA ALA A 351 41.61 28.37 -17.84
C ALA A 351 40.94 27.23 -18.64
N ILE A 352 39.95 27.52 -19.50
CA ILE A 352 39.33 26.53 -20.38
C ILE A 352 40.34 26.06 -21.42
N ALA A 353 40.64 24.77 -21.40
CA ALA A 353 41.64 24.11 -22.23
C ALA A 353 41.12 23.87 -23.66
N ALA A 354 41.09 24.92 -24.49
CA ALA A 354 40.53 24.87 -25.84
C ALA A 354 41.53 24.45 -26.92
N ALA A 355 42.84 24.66 -26.70
CA ALA A 355 43.87 24.38 -27.67
C ALA A 355 44.48 22.98 -27.49
N SER A 356 44.92 22.36 -28.58
CA SER A 356 45.75 21.14 -28.56
C SER A 356 47.22 21.47 -28.24
N ALA A 357 48.05 20.44 -28.01
CA ALA A 357 49.47 20.61 -27.71
C ALA A 357 50.19 21.40 -28.81
N PRO A 358 50.98 22.44 -28.46
CA PRO A 358 51.75 23.16 -29.45
C PRO A 358 52.86 22.27 -30.02
N PRO A 359 53.32 22.51 -31.26
CA PRO A 359 54.51 21.85 -31.78
C PRO A 359 55.71 22.02 -30.84
N PRO A 360 56.65 21.04 -30.79
CA PRO A 360 57.83 21.12 -29.92
C PRO A 360 58.56 22.47 -30.08
N GLY A 361 58.79 23.15 -28.95
CA GLY A 361 59.47 24.45 -28.93
C GLY A 361 58.60 25.67 -29.27
N LYS A 362 57.28 25.52 -29.49
CA LYS A 362 56.37 26.66 -29.73
C LYS A 362 55.43 26.88 -28.54
N ARG A 363 54.99 28.13 -28.36
CA ARG A 363 53.90 28.48 -27.44
C ARG A 363 52.55 28.10 -28.06
N VAL A 364 51.55 27.90 -27.21
CA VAL A 364 50.15 27.70 -27.63
C VAL A 364 49.73 28.87 -28.54
N ALA A 365 49.30 28.56 -29.76
CA ALA A 365 48.93 29.57 -30.73
C ALA A 365 47.51 30.09 -30.44
N PRO A 366 47.30 31.42 -30.33
CA PRO A 366 45.96 32.01 -30.42
C PRO A 366 45.28 31.53 -31.72
N GLY A 367 44.00 31.15 -31.65
CA GLY A 367 43.27 30.55 -32.78
C GLY A 367 43.25 29.02 -32.84
N ASN A 368 43.99 28.29 -31.98
CA ASN A 368 43.88 26.83 -31.91
C ASN A 368 42.68 26.39 -31.05
N GLY A 369 41.64 25.84 -31.69
CA GLY A 369 40.41 25.35 -31.05
C GLY A 369 40.22 23.84 -31.13
N ASP A 370 41.28 23.07 -31.43
CA ASP A 370 41.15 21.65 -31.73
C ASP A 370 40.71 20.83 -30.52
N ASN A 371 41.16 21.18 -29.31
CA ASN A 371 40.71 20.48 -28.10
C ASN A 371 39.25 20.81 -27.77
N ALA A 372 38.82 22.06 -27.98
CA ALA A 372 37.42 22.43 -27.87
C ALA A 372 36.53 21.66 -28.86
N ARG A 373 37.01 21.44 -30.10
CA ARG A 373 36.33 20.60 -31.09
C ARG A 373 36.27 19.14 -30.65
N ALA A 374 37.34 18.62 -30.05
CA ALA A 374 37.37 17.26 -29.51
C ALA A 374 36.38 17.08 -28.35
N ILE A 375 36.29 18.06 -27.43
CA ILE A 375 35.30 18.06 -26.36
C ILE A 375 33.87 18.11 -26.93
N ALA A 376 33.60 18.98 -27.92
CA ALA A 376 32.31 19.03 -28.60
C ALA A 376 31.96 17.68 -29.27
N GLY A 377 32.95 17.01 -29.85
CA GLY A 377 32.81 15.69 -30.45
C GLY A 377 32.33 14.60 -29.48
N LEU A 378 32.58 14.75 -28.18
CA LEU A 378 32.09 13.81 -27.15
C LEU A 378 30.57 13.69 -27.11
N ALA A 379 29.84 14.70 -27.59
CA ALA A 379 28.38 14.66 -27.71
C ALA A 379 27.90 13.50 -28.61
N THR A 380 28.67 13.16 -29.63
CA THR A 380 28.32 12.15 -30.65
C THR A 380 29.18 10.90 -30.58
N ALA A 381 30.28 10.94 -29.82
CA ALA A 381 31.16 9.81 -29.65
C ALA A 381 30.57 8.78 -28.68
N ARG A 382 30.68 7.50 -29.03
CA ARG A 382 30.30 6.38 -28.16
C ARG A 382 31.38 6.12 -27.12
N VAL A 383 31.28 6.84 -26.01
CA VAL A 383 32.29 6.85 -24.94
C VAL A 383 31.82 6.13 -23.67
N ILE A 384 30.59 5.60 -23.64
CA ILE A 384 30.07 4.82 -22.51
C ILE A 384 29.58 3.47 -23.06
N GLY A 385 30.50 2.52 -23.21
CA GLY A 385 30.21 1.26 -23.92
C GLY A 385 29.77 1.55 -25.37
N SER A 386 28.54 1.18 -25.71
CA SER A 386 27.93 1.45 -27.01
C SER A 386 27.16 2.78 -27.10
N PHE A 387 27.09 3.56 -26.01
CA PHE A 387 26.28 4.77 -25.92
C PHE A 387 27.13 6.05 -25.99
N THR A 388 26.54 7.10 -26.58
CA THR A 388 26.95 8.49 -26.32
C THR A 388 26.55 8.93 -24.91
N ILE A 389 27.08 10.05 -24.44
CA ILE A 389 26.73 10.60 -23.12
C ILE A 389 25.23 10.94 -23.05
N GLY A 390 24.70 11.54 -24.13
CA GLY A 390 23.27 11.88 -24.22
C GLY A 390 22.37 10.64 -24.25
N GLU A 391 22.73 9.62 -25.04
CA GLU A 391 21.96 8.37 -25.10
C GLU A 391 22.00 7.61 -23.78
N PHE A 392 23.15 7.61 -23.08
CA PHE A 392 23.28 6.96 -21.77
C PHE A 392 22.32 7.57 -20.75
N TYR A 393 22.30 8.91 -20.65
CA TYR A 393 21.35 9.61 -19.78
C TYR A 393 19.90 9.39 -20.22
N ALA A 394 19.60 9.53 -21.52
CA ALA A 394 18.25 9.39 -22.05
C ALA A 394 17.67 7.99 -21.80
N ALA A 395 18.49 6.93 -21.86
CA ALA A 395 18.06 5.57 -21.52
C ALA A 395 17.62 5.44 -20.05
N ARG A 396 18.32 6.11 -19.12
CA ARG A 396 17.94 6.13 -17.70
C ARG A 396 16.64 6.91 -17.46
N VAL A 397 16.47 8.06 -18.12
CA VAL A 397 15.21 8.81 -18.07
C VAL A 397 14.05 8.00 -18.67
N ALA A 398 14.28 7.29 -19.77
CA ALA A 398 13.28 6.42 -20.38
C ALA A 398 12.83 5.31 -19.43
N ARG A 399 13.76 4.73 -18.64
CA ARG A 399 13.44 3.74 -17.60
C ARG A 399 12.49 4.33 -16.55
N VAL A 400 12.73 5.54 -16.06
CA VAL A 400 11.84 6.21 -15.09
C VAL A 400 10.42 6.34 -15.66
N GLY A 401 10.29 6.76 -16.93
CA GLY A 401 9.00 6.87 -17.61
C GLY A 401 8.30 5.52 -17.83
N GLU A 402 9.06 4.48 -18.18
CA GLU A 402 8.53 3.12 -18.34
C GLU A 402 8.01 2.56 -17.01
N ASP A 403 8.81 2.69 -15.94
CA ASP A 403 8.43 2.24 -14.61
C ASP A 403 7.14 2.94 -14.15
N ALA A 404 7.04 4.26 -14.31
CA ALA A 404 5.85 5.03 -13.95
C ALA A 404 4.60 4.59 -14.73
N ARG A 405 4.72 4.39 -16.05
CA ARG A 405 3.61 3.93 -16.90
C ARG A 405 3.18 2.50 -16.54
N SER A 406 4.13 1.58 -16.41
CA SER A 406 3.88 0.19 -16.02
C SER A 406 3.15 0.11 -14.67
N GLN A 407 3.56 0.92 -13.69
CA GLN A 407 2.90 0.96 -12.38
C GLN A 407 1.52 1.62 -12.43
N ALA A 408 1.28 2.60 -13.31
CA ALA A 408 -0.05 3.15 -13.51
C ALA A 408 -1.04 2.10 -14.07
N GLU A 409 -0.60 1.28 -15.03
CA GLU A 409 -1.40 0.18 -15.58
C GLU A 409 -1.69 -0.91 -14.53
N GLN A 410 -0.70 -1.25 -13.70
CA GLN A 410 -0.86 -2.20 -12.60
C GLN A 410 -1.86 -1.69 -11.56
N ALA A 411 -1.76 -0.43 -11.16
CA ALA A 411 -2.71 0.19 -10.22
C ALA A 411 -4.14 0.20 -10.78
N GLY A 412 -4.33 0.57 -12.05
CA GLY A 412 -5.65 0.53 -12.69
C GLY A 412 -6.21 -0.88 -12.87
N THR A 413 -5.36 -1.90 -12.90
CA THR A 413 -5.79 -3.30 -12.92
C THR A 413 -6.20 -3.78 -11.53
N ALA A 414 -5.40 -3.47 -10.51
CA ALA A 414 -5.71 -3.78 -9.11
C ALA A 414 -7.02 -3.10 -8.65
N GLU A 415 -7.27 -1.86 -9.09
CA GLU A 415 -8.50 -1.12 -8.78
C GLU A 415 -9.75 -1.80 -9.35
N ARG A 416 -9.69 -2.24 -10.61
CA ARG A 416 -10.79 -2.98 -11.25
C ARG A 416 -11.06 -4.32 -10.56
N LEU A 417 -10.00 -5.03 -10.17
CA LEU A 417 -10.15 -6.29 -9.43
C LEU A 417 -10.80 -6.06 -8.06
N LEU A 418 -10.38 -5.02 -7.34
CA LEU A 418 -10.99 -4.65 -6.07
C LEU A 418 -12.48 -4.36 -6.23
N GLN A 419 -12.86 -3.54 -7.22
CA GLN A 419 -14.27 -3.23 -7.49
C GLN A 419 -15.10 -4.49 -7.79
N GLN A 420 -14.54 -5.44 -8.54
CA GLN A 420 -15.22 -6.70 -8.83
C GLN A 420 -15.44 -7.53 -7.55
N VAL A 421 -14.42 -7.68 -6.70
CA VAL A 421 -14.52 -8.45 -5.46
C VAL A 421 -15.46 -7.77 -4.46
N ASP A 422 -15.42 -6.44 -4.36
CA ASP A 422 -16.28 -5.68 -3.46
C ASP A 422 -17.76 -5.81 -3.86
N ASN A 423 -18.06 -5.74 -5.16
CA ASN A 423 -19.42 -5.97 -5.69
C ASN A 423 -19.92 -7.41 -5.39
N LEU A 424 -19.06 -8.42 -5.58
CA LEU A 424 -19.41 -9.81 -5.24
C LEU A 424 -19.69 -9.97 -3.75
N ARG A 425 -18.83 -9.41 -2.90
CA ARG A 425 -19.02 -9.43 -1.45
C ARG A 425 -20.31 -8.73 -1.03
N ALA A 426 -20.59 -7.55 -1.57
CA ALA A 426 -21.81 -6.81 -1.30
C ALA A 426 -23.07 -7.61 -1.66
N SER A 427 -23.03 -8.36 -2.77
CA SER A 427 -24.17 -9.19 -3.21
C SER A 427 -24.46 -10.39 -2.29
N VAL A 428 -23.45 -10.92 -1.58
CA VAL A 428 -23.59 -12.11 -0.73
C VAL A 428 -23.77 -11.75 0.74
N SER A 429 -22.98 -10.79 1.23
CA SER A 429 -22.82 -10.49 2.66
C SER A 429 -23.28 -9.07 3.03
N GLY A 430 -23.71 -8.26 2.06
CA GLY A 430 -24.21 -6.91 2.30
C GLY A 430 -25.55 -6.88 3.03
N VAL A 431 -25.82 -5.76 3.70
CA VAL A 431 -27.13 -5.48 4.29
C VAL A 431 -28.02 -4.86 3.21
N SER A 432 -29.08 -5.57 2.83
CA SER A 432 -30.10 -5.07 1.91
C SER A 432 -31.28 -4.53 2.71
N LEU A 433 -31.54 -3.21 2.61
CA LEU A 433 -32.64 -2.58 3.34
C LEU A 433 -34.00 -3.22 3.00
N ASP A 434 -34.22 -3.61 1.74
CA ASP A 434 -35.46 -4.23 1.32
C ASP A 434 -35.63 -5.65 1.90
N GLU A 435 -34.55 -6.43 1.96
CA GLU A 435 -34.56 -7.76 2.60
C GLU A 435 -34.81 -7.63 4.11
N GLU A 436 -34.10 -6.72 4.78
CA GLU A 436 -34.25 -6.50 6.22
C GLU A 436 -35.64 -5.96 6.58
N LEU A 437 -36.21 -5.06 5.77
CA LEU A 437 -37.58 -4.57 5.95
C LEU A 437 -38.60 -5.68 5.73
N THR A 438 -38.40 -6.53 4.72
CA THR A 438 -39.28 -7.68 4.46
C THR A 438 -39.25 -8.64 5.65
N HIS A 439 -38.07 -9.03 6.11
CA HIS A 439 -37.90 -9.88 7.29
C HIS A 439 -38.47 -9.25 8.56
N MET A 440 -38.31 -7.94 8.74
CA MET A 440 -38.91 -7.21 9.87
C MET A 440 -40.43 -7.29 9.82
N LEU A 441 -41.06 -7.07 8.66
CA LEU A 441 -42.52 -7.15 8.51
C LEU A 441 -43.05 -8.58 8.72
N GLU A 442 -42.36 -9.59 8.20
CA GLU A 442 -42.69 -11.00 8.43
C GLU A 442 -42.64 -11.34 9.92
N THR A 443 -41.56 -10.95 10.59
CA THR A 443 -41.35 -11.20 12.02
C THR A 443 -42.36 -10.43 12.88
N GLN A 444 -42.70 -9.20 12.51
CA GLN A 444 -43.71 -8.39 13.20
C GLN A 444 -45.10 -9.04 13.11
N ARG A 445 -45.46 -9.59 11.94
CA ARG A 445 -46.72 -10.35 11.78
C ARG A 445 -46.73 -11.61 12.61
N ALA A 446 -45.62 -12.35 12.66
CA ALA A 446 -45.50 -13.55 13.49
C ALA A 446 -45.61 -13.23 14.99
N TYR A 447 -44.97 -12.14 15.45
CA TYR A 447 -45.11 -11.62 16.81
C TYR A 447 -46.56 -11.25 17.14
N GLN A 448 -47.24 -10.50 16.25
CA GLN A 448 -48.66 -10.13 16.43
C GLN A 448 -49.58 -11.36 16.48
N ALA A 449 -49.30 -12.39 15.67
CA ALA A 449 -50.05 -13.64 15.70
C ALA A 449 -49.87 -14.38 17.04
N ALA A 450 -48.64 -14.49 17.54
CA ALA A 450 -48.36 -15.09 18.85
C ALA A 450 -49.03 -14.31 20.00
N ALA A 451 -49.03 -12.98 19.94
CA ALA A 451 -49.71 -12.13 20.93
C ALA A 451 -51.22 -12.40 20.97
N ARG A 452 -51.87 -12.52 19.80
CA ARG A 452 -53.31 -12.84 19.71
C ARG A 452 -53.63 -14.22 20.30
N VAL A 453 -52.76 -15.21 20.10
CA VAL A 453 -52.91 -16.54 20.73
C VAL A 453 -52.84 -16.41 22.25
N LEU A 454 -51.92 -15.61 22.77
CA LEU A 454 -51.81 -15.36 24.21
C LEU A 454 -53.08 -14.69 24.76
N THR A 455 -53.61 -13.67 24.08
CA THR A 455 -54.86 -13.00 24.47
C THR A 455 -56.07 -13.94 24.44
N ALA A 456 -56.15 -14.82 23.43
CA ALA A 456 -57.22 -15.80 23.35
C ALA A 456 -57.11 -16.85 24.49
N MET A 457 -55.90 -17.29 24.83
CA MET A 457 -55.66 -18.19 25.96
C MET A 457 -55.99 -17.54 27.30
N ASP A 458 -55.65 -16.26 27.48
CA ASP A 458 -55.96 -15.45 28.66
C ASP A 458 -57.48 -15.36 28.87
N ALA A 459 -58.23 -15.03 27.82
CA ALA A 459 -59.69 -15.01 27.86
C ALA A 459 -60.32 -16.39 28.18
N LEU A 460 -59.74 -17.48 27.68
CA LEU A 460 -60.20 -18.84 27.99
C LEU A 460 -59.92 -19.23 29.46
N LEU A 461 -58.76 -18.83 30.00
CA LEU A 461 -58.44 -19.04 31.41
C LEU A 461 -59.35 -18.22 32.32
N ASP A 462 -59.58 -16.95 32.00
CA ASP A 462 -60.51 -16.09 32.75
C ASP A 462 -61.92 -16.68 32.77
N HIS A 463 -62.42 -17.16 31.63
CA HIS A 463 -63.73 -17.81 31.56
C HIS A 463 -63.76 -19.12 32.37
N LEU A 464 -62.71 -19.95 32.32
CA LEU A 464 -62.62 -21.19 33.10
C LEU A 464 -62.57 -20.94 34.61
N ILE A 465 -61.83 -19.92 35.03
CA ILE A 465 -61.61 -19.61 36.46
C ILE A 465 -62.81 -18.87 37.05
N ASN A 466 -63.37 -17.88 36.34
CA ASN A 466 -64.38 -16.98 36.88
C ASN A 466 -65.83 -17.39 36.58
N ASP A 467 -66.10 -18.04 35.43
CA ASP A 467 -67.48 -18.36 35.01
C ASP A 467 -67.87 -19.84 35.22
N VAL A 468 -66.90 -20.76 35.31
CA VAL A 468 -67.17 -22.20 35.55
C VAL A 468 -66.87 -22.61 37.00
N GLY A 469 -66.20 -21.76 37.78
CA GLY A 469 -65.78 -22.02 39.16
C GLY A 469 -66.82 -21.73 40.26
N ARG A 470 -68.12 -21.70 39.95
CA ARG A 470 -69.20 -21.54 40.94
C ARG A 470 -70.05 -22.78 41.11
#